data_AF-A0A1F8Q7Q7-F1
#
_entry.id   AF-A0A1F8Q7Q7-F1
#
_cell.length_a   1.000
_cell.length_b   1.000
_cell.length_c   1.000
_cell.angle_alpha   90.00
_cell.angle_beta   90.00
_cell.angle_gamma   90.00
#
_symmetry.space_group_name_H-M   'P 1'
#
loop_
_entity.id
_entity.type
_entity.pdbx_description
1 polymer ?
#
loop_
_entity_poly.entity_id
_entity_poly.type
_entity_poly.pdbx_seq_one_letter_code
_entity_poly.pdbx_strand_id
1 'polypeptide(L)'
;MYADSIQKAHQSCTLVSITPVEGAKWLSYDFVAEGFYPGERRAVLLMGELQIGAETMKVQSADLGLSATAEIADSEGQVSGNITFGEPCGQNVVLPEEFTFTVLGYYSGCKIEQAIPWPGQ
;
A
#
# COMPACT_ATOMS: atom_id res chain seq x y z
N MET A 1 -17.49 -33.45 21.68
CA MET A 1 -16.55 -33.18 20.59
C MET A 1 -16.36 -31.68 20.54
N TYR A 2 -15.28 -31.17 21.14
CA TYR A 2 -14.88 -29.79 20.90
C TYR A 2 -14.28 -29.77 19.51
N ALA A 3 -14.86 -29.00 18.59
CA ALA A 3 -14.24 -28.75 17.32
C ALA A 3 -12.88 -28.12 17.63
N ASP A 4 -11.80 -28.81 17.27
CA ASP A 4 -10.50 -28.20 17.15
C ASP A 4 -10.70 -26.98 16.25
N SER A 5 -10.71 -25.81 16.88
CA SER A 5 -10.50 -24.55 16.21
C SER A 5 -9.10 -24.67 15.64
N ILE A 6 -9.02 -25.22 14.43
CA ILE A 6 -7.85 -25.08 13.58
C ILE A 6 -7.78 -23.57 13.37
N GLN A 7 -7.04 -22.90 14.25
CA GLN A 7 -6.40 -21.64 13.91
C GLN A 7 -5.57 -21.98 12.68
N LYS A 8 -6.18 -21.83 11.49
CA LYS A 8 -5.45 -21.82 10.23
C LYS A 8 -4.26 -20.92 10.49
N ALA A 9 -3.06 -21.49 10.37
CA ALA A 9 -1.83 -20.76 10.57
C ALA A 9 -1.98 -19.40 9.88
N HIS A 10 -1.73 -18.32 10.64
CA HIS A 10 -1.77 -16.97 10.10
C HIS A 10 -0.98 -16.98 8.79
N GLN A 11 -1.68 -16.87 7.66
CA GLN A 11 -1.01 -16.68 6.38
C GLN A 11 -0.25 -15.37 6.54
N SER A 12 1.07 -15.44 6.50
CA SER A 12 1.90 -14.24 6.41
C SER A 12 1.55 -13.59 5.08
N CYS A 13 0.87 -12.45 5.10
CA CYS A 13 0.65 -11.72 3.87
C CYS A 13 1.99 -11.27 3.28
N THR A 14 2.04 -11.21 1.97
CA THR A 14 3.24 -10.85 1.21
C THR A 14 2.88 -9.94 0.07
N LEU A 15 3.82 -9.07 -0.29
CA LEU A 15 3.75 -8.37 -1.56
C LEU A 15 4.14 -9.36 -2.67
N VAL A 16 3.27 -9.49 -3.66
CA VAL A 16 3.52 -10.33 -4.84
C VAL A 16 4.18 -9.47 -5.92
N SER A 17 3.66 -8.27 -6.15
CA SER A 17 4.22 -7.32 -7.10
C SER A 17 3.92 -5.88 -6.70
N ILE A 18 4.82 -4.98 -7.12
CA ILE A 18 4.60 -3.55 -7.13
C ILE A 18 5.34 -2.95 -8.31
N THR A 19 4.61 -2.27 -9.19
CA THR A 19 5.13 -1.81 -10.48
C THR A 19 4.75 -0.35 -10.69
N PRO A 20 5.70 0.53 -11.04
CA PRO A 20 5.37 1.90 -11.42
C PRO A 20 4.38 1.94 -12.59
N VAL A 21 3.41 2.85 -12.53
CA VAL A 21 2.49 3.10 -13.65
C VAL A 21 3.17 4.01 -14.67
N GLU A 22 3.42 3.47 -15.87
CA GLU A 22 4.05 4.22 -16.95
C GLU A 22 3.20 5.42 -17.40
N GLY A 23 3.84 6.58 -17.56
CA GLY A 23 3.17 7.80 -18.01
C GLY A 23 2.27 8.47 -16.96
N ALA A 24 2.24 7.98 -15.72
CA ALA A 24 1.52 8.65 -14.64
C ALA A 24 2.11 10.06 -14.39
N LYS A 25 1.24 11.07 -14.25
CA LYS A 25 1.65 12.46 -13.95
C LYS A 25 2.39 12.54 -12.61
N TRP A 26 2.01 11.68 -11.67
CA TRP A 26 2.54 11.59 -10.32
C TRP A 26 2.91 10.15 -10.01
N LEU A 27 3.76 9.99 -8.99
CA LEU A 27 4.18 8.70 -8.45
C LEU A 27 2.98 7.78 -8.25
N SER A 28 2.90 6.71 -9.04
CA SER A 28 1.77 5.80 -9.02
C SER A 28 2.27 4.39 -9.19
N TYR A 29 1.70 3.46 -8.43
CA TYR A 29 2.06 2.05 -8.47
C TYR A 29 0.82 1.18 -8.54
N ASP A 30 0.86 0.21 -9.43
CA ASP A 30 -0.01 -0.96 -9.36
C ASP A 30 0.64 -2.00 -8.45
N PHE A 31 -0.14 -2.61 -7.57
CA PHE A 31 0.37 -3.61 -6.63
C PHE A 31 -0.54 -4.82 -6.56
N VAL A 32 0.05 -5.96 -6.20
CA VAL A 32 -0.65 -7.19 -5.85
C VAL A 32 -0.06 -7.73 -4.56
N ALA A 33 -0.92 -8.06 -3.61
CA ALA A 33 -0.56 -8.62 -2.33
C ALA A 33 -1.48 -9.79 -1.99
N GLU A 34 -0.98 -10.78 -1.27
CA GLU A 34 -1.71 -12.02 -0.98
C GLU A 34 -1.61 -12.39 0.50
N GLY A 35 -2.45 -13.32 0.95
CA GLY A 35 -2.47 -13.84 2.32
C GLY A 35 -3.43 -13.10 3.26
N PHE A 36 -4.34 -12.30 2.72
CA PHE A 36 -5.41 -11.65 3.48
C PHE A 36 -6.60 -12.60 3.66
N TYR A 37 -7.49 -12.33 4.61
CA TYR A 37 -8.73 -13.10 4.69
C TYR A 37 -9.66 -12.76 3.52
N PRO A 38 -10.38 -13.74 2.95
CA PRO A 38 -11.36 -13.44 1.91
C PRO A 38 -12.39 -12.39 2.35
N GLY A 39 -12.62 -11.38 1.52
CA GLY A 39 -13.51 -10.25 1.81
C GLY A 39 -12.95 -9.25 2.83
N GLU A 40 -11.68 -9.36 3.21
CA GLU A 40 -11.04 -8.46 4.14
C GLU A 40 -10.90 -7.05 3.56
N ARG A 41 -11.21 -6.05 4.39
CA ARG A 41 -10.90 -4.65 4.09
C ARG A 41 -9.42 -4.39 4.31
N ARG A 42 -8.88 -3.46 3.52
CA ARG A 42 -7.46 -3.12 3.49
C ARG A 42 -7.24 -1.61 3.50
N ALA A 43 -6.10 -1.20 4.05
CA ALA A 43 -5.57 0.15 3.87
C ALA A 43 -4.23 0.04 3.12
N VAL A 44 -4.06 0.89 2.11
CA VAL A 44 -2.81 1.01 1.35
C VAL A 44 -2.25 2.39 1.63
N LEU A 45 -0.98 2.45 2.01
CA LEU A 45 -0.30 3.68 2.35
C LEU A 45 0.97 3.78 1.53
N LEU A 46 1.28 5.00 1.10
CA LEU A 46 2.56 5.36 0.54
C LEU A 46 3.08 6.56 1.31
N MET A 47 4.22 6.41 1.99
CA MET A 47 4.78 7.41 2.90
C MET A 47 6.21 7.74 2.51
N GLY A 48 6.58 9.01 2.59
CA GLY A 48 7.95 9.46 2.33
C GLY A 48 8.23 10.81 2.97
N GLU A 49 9.48 11.25 2.86
CA GLU A 49 9.92 12.57 3.30
C GLU A 49 10.33 13.39 2.07
N LEU A 50 9.64 14.49 1.79
CA LEU A 50 10.04 15.43 0.74
C LEU A 50 10.81 16.58 1.34
N GLN A 51 11.75 17.13 0.59
CA GLN A 51 12.29 18.45 0.90
C GLN A 51 11.54 19.50 0.09
N ILE A 52 10.92 20.47 0.75
CA ILE A 52 10.23 21.60 0.11
C ILE A 52 10.94 22.89 0.55
N GLY A 53 11.76 23.44 -0.35
CA GLY A 53 12.66 24.54 0.01
C GLY A 53 13.69 24.11 1.07
N ALA A 54 13.62 24.69 2.26
CA ALA A 54 14.54 24.38 3.38
C ALA A 54 13.95 23.39 4.40
N GLU A 55 12.69 22.98 4.23
CA GLU A 55 11.98 22.14 5.19
C GLU A 55 11.86 20.70 4.69
N THR A 56 11.97 19.74 5.60
CA THR A 56 11.63 18.33 5.34
C THR A 56 10.21 18.08 5.81
N MET A 57 9.34 17.67 4.90
CA MET A 57 7.94 17.36 5.17
C MET A 57 7.66 15.88 5.00
N LYS A 58 7.03 15.29 6.02
CA LYS A 58 6.43 13.95 5.89
C LYS A 58 5.19 14.05 5.05
N VAL A 59 5.14 13.24 4.01
CA VAL A 59 4.03 13.18 3.08
C VAL A 59 3.49 11.76 3.03
N GLN A 60 2.19 11.64 2.89
CA GLN A 60 1.53 10.35 2.81
C GLN A 60 0.37 10.42 1.83
N SER A 61 0.17 9.32 1.10
CA SER A 61 -1.06 9.04 0.38
C SER A 61 -1.67 7.77 0.94
N ALA A 62 -2.99 7.76 1.10
CA ALA A 62 -3.69 6.67 1.74
C ALA A 62 -4.96 6.33 0.96
N ASP A 63 -5.12 5.06 0.62
CA ASP A 63 -6.39 4.49 0.22
C ASP A 63 -6.86 3.53 1.31
N LEU A 64 -7.85 3.99 2.08
CA LEU A 64 -8.35 3.30 3.27
C LEU A 64 -9.33 2.17 2.95
N GLY A 65 -9.64 1.93 1.68
CA GLY A 65 -10.59 0.89 1.30
C GLY A 65 -11.97 1.04 1.96
N LEU A 66 -12.39 2.30 2.19
CA LEU A 66 -13.66 2.64 2.87
C LEU A 66 -14.82 2.91 1.92
N SER A 67 -14.57 3.01 0.62
CA SER A 67 -15.62 3.19 -0.38
C SER A 67 -16.42 1.88 -0.57
N ALA A 68 -17.66 1.99 -1.03
CA ALA A 68 -18.46 0.80 -1.38
C ALA A 68 -17.86 -0.01 -2.55
N THR A 69 -16.93 0.61 -3.29
CA THR A 69 -16.16 0.01 -4.39
C THR A 69 -14.73 -0.33 -3.97
N ALA A 70 -14.39 -0.19 -2.69
CA ALA A 70 -13.06 -0.48 -2.20
C ALA A 70 -12.74 -1.94 -2.44
N GLU A 71 -11.58 -2.17 -3.05
CA GLU A 71 -11.04 -3.50 -3.34
C GLU A 71 -10.82 -4.23 -2.01
N ILE A 72 -11.77 -5.10 -1.68
CA ILE A 72 -11.64 -6.11 -0.65
C ILE A 72 -10.77 -7.24 -1.18
N ALA A 73 -10.11 -7.96 -0.28
CA ALA A 73 -9.43 -9.18 -0.67
C ALA A 73 -10.42 -10.13 -1.34
N ASP A 74 -10.01 -10.74 -2.45
CA ASP A 74 -10.86 -11.65 -3.20
C ASP A 74 -11.09 -12.97 -2.45
N SER A 75 -11.73 -13.95 -3.10
CA SER A 75 -12.00 -15.25 -2.50
C SER A 75 -10.73 -16.05 -2.13
N GLU A 76 -9.59 -15.72 -2.73
CA GLU A 76 -8.29 -16.35 -2.50
C GLU A 76 -7.44 -15.58 -1.48
N GLY A 77 -7.89 -14.41 -1.04
CA GLY A 77 -7.15 -13.55 -0.12
C GLY A 77 -6.14 -12.64 -0.82
N GLN A 78 -6.33 -12.39 -2.12
CA GLN A 78 -5.52 -11.46 -2.90
C GLN A 78 -6.14 -10.07 -2.89
N VAL A 79 -5.29 -9.05 -2.75
CA VAL A 79 -5.61 -7.64 -2.91
C VAL A 79 -4.76 -7.11 -4.07
N SER A 80 -5.42 -6.57 -5.09
CA SER A 80 -4.77 -5.80 -6.14
C SER A 80 -5.33 -4.39 -6.15
N GLY A 81 -4.52 -3.41 -6.55
CA GLY A 81 -5.01 -2.05 -6.70
C GLY A 81 -3.95 -1.10 -7.24
N ASN A 82 -4.32 0.17 -7.31
CA ASN A 82 -3.43 1.27 -7.63
C ASN A 82 -3.34 2.22 -6.44
N ILE A 83 -2.13 2.71 -6.14
CA ILE A 83 -1.96 3.87 -5.26
C ILE A 83 -1.18 4.95 -5.97
N THR A 84 -1.72 6.17 -5.92
CA THR A 84 -1.10 7.36 -6.51
C THR A 84 -0.79 8.37 -5.41
N PHE A 85 0.42 8.92 -5.47
CA PHE A 85 0.87 9.96 -4.60
C PHE A 85 0.23 11.30 -4.96
N GLY A 86 -0.26 12.03 -3.95
CA GLY A 86 -0.75 13.38 -4.15
C GLY A 86 0.35 14.34 -4.61
N GLU A 87 0.00 15.26 -5.51
CA GLU A 87 0.85 16.38 -5.94
C GLU A 87 1.26 17.22 -4.71
N PRO A 88 2.55 17.27 -4.33
CA PRO A 88 3.00 18.13 -3.25
C PRO A 88 2.85 19.60 -3.67
N CYS A 89 2.15 20.37 -2.85
CA CYS A 89 2.01 21.81 -3.06
C CYS A 89 3.33 22.52 -2.69
N GLY A 90 4.11 22.95 -3.67
CA GLY A 90 5.32 23.73 -3.43
C GLY A 90 6.17 23.97 -4.68
N GLN A 91 6.93 25.07 -4.68
CA GLN A 91 8.03 25.26 -5.62
C GLN A 91 9.30 24.62 -5.01
N ASN A 92 10.16 24.03 -5.84
CA ASN A 92 11.42 23.37 -5.43
C ASN A 92 11.22 22.16 -4.49
N VAL A 93 10.49 21.15 -4.98
CA VAL A 93 10.34 19.86 -4.28
C VAL A 93 11.50 18.94 -4.67
N VAL A 94 12.25 18.46 -3.69
CA VAL A 94 13.20 17.35 -3.85
C VAL A 94 12.50 16.07 -3.42
N LEU A 95 12.49 15.10 -4.33
CA LEU A 95 11.85 13.82 -4.14
C LEU A 95 12.83 12.86 -3.46
N PRO A 96 12.40 12.05 -2.47
CA PRO A 96 13.24 11.05 -1.83
C PRO A 96 13.56 9.92 -2.81
N GLU A 97 14.64 9.22 -2.52
CA GLU A 97 15.05 8.03 -3.28
C GLU A 97 14.05 6.88 -3.10
N GLU A 98 13.47 6.76 -1.90
CA GLU A 98 12.54 5.68 -1.54
C GLU A 98 11.31 6.17 -0.77
N PHE A 99 10.22 5.39 -0.88
CA PHE A 99 9.01 5.50 -0.07
C PHE A 99 8.79 4.22 0.72
N THR A 100 8.16 4.35 1.88
CA THR A 100 7.56 3.21 2.57
C THR A 100 6.18 2.95 1.99
N PHE A 101 6.02 1.83 1.31
CA PHE A 101 4.75 1.28 0.89
C PHE A 101 4.23 0.32 1.96
N THR A 102 2.95 0.42 2.30
CA THR A 102 2.31 -0.43 3.31
C THR A 102 0.95 -0.93 2.82
N VAL A 103 0.67 -2.21 3.04
CA VAL A 103 -0.69 -2.78 2.92
C VAL A 103 -1.07 -3.38 4.27
N LEU A 104 -2.21 -2.95 4.82
CA LEU A 104 -2.72 -3.37 6.12
C LEU A 104 -4.10 -4.01 5.97
N GLY A 105 -4.27 -5.24 6.45
CA GLY A 105 -5.55 -5.92 6.61
C GLY A 105 -6.22 -5.57 7.94
N TYR A 106 -7.50 -5.20 7.93
CA TYR A 106 -8.23 -4.76 9.11
C TYR A 106 -8.59 -5.87 10.10
N TYR A 107 -8.83 -7.10 9.62
CA TYR A 107 -9.34 -8.21 10.42
C TYR A 107 -8.26 -9.24 10.76
N SER A 108 -7.41 -9.58 9.80
CA SER A 108 -6.26 -10.47 9.98
C SER A 108 -5.14 -9.82 10.76
N GLY A 109 -5.12 -8.48 10.82
CA GLY A 109 -3.99 -7.70 11.33
C GLY A 109 -2.75 -7.81 10.44
N CYS A 110 -2.93 -8.29 9.21
CA CYS A 110 -1.80 -8.54 8.33
C CYS A 110 -1.19 -7.24 7.84
N LYS A 111 0.15 -7.12 7.91
CA LYS A 111 0.88 -5.91 7.53
C LYS A 111 2.04 -6.27 6.63
N ILE A 112 2.01 -5.70 5.42
CA ILE A 112 3.14 -5.67 4.49
C ILE A 112 3.72 -4.26 4.58
N GLU A 113 5.04 -4.15 4.74
CA GLU A 113 5.76 -2.88 4.73
C GLU A 113 7.06 -3.06 3.95
N GLN A 114 7.28 -2.24 2.93
CA GLN A 114 8.45 -2.33 2.06
C GLN A 114 8.89 -0.96 1.57
N ALA A 115 10.20 -0.74 1.50
CA ALA A 115 10.77 0.42 0.82
C ALA A 115 10.72 0.21 -0.70
N ILE A 116 10.19 1.19 -1.43
CA ILE A 116 10.10 1.18 -2.90
C ILE A 116 10.75 2.43 -3.49
N PRO A 117 11.52 2.29 -4.59
CA PRO A 117 12.25 3.41 -5.17
C PRO A 117 11.34 4.35 -5.97
N TRP A 118 11.71 5.62 -6.06
CA TRP A 118 11.05 6.57 -6.96
C TRP A 118 11.25 6.13 -8.44
N PRO A 119 10.19 6.02 -9.27
CA PRO A 119 10.30 5.59 -10.65
C PRO A 119 11.09 6.62 -11.48
N GLY A 120 12.12 6.15 -12.19
CA GLY A 120 12.91 6.98 -13.10
C GLY A 120 14.14 7.66 -12.48
N GLN A 121 14.60 7.19 -11.31
CA GLN A 121 15.98 7.39 -10.85
C GLN A 121 16.89 6.24 -11.28
#